data_AF-A0A699ZMI8-F1
#
_entry.id   AF-A0A699ZMI8-F1
#
_cell.length_a   1.000
_cell.length_b   1.000
_cell.length_c   1.000
_cell.angle_alpha   90.00
_cell.angle_beta   90.00
_cell.angle_gamma   90.00
#
_symmetry.space_group_name_H-M   'P 1'
#
loop_
_entity.id
_entity.type
_entity.pdbx_description
1 polymer ?
#
loop_
_entity_poly.entity_id
_entity_poly.type
_entity_poly.pdbx_seq_one_letter_code
_entity_poly.pdbx_strand_id
1 'polypeptide(L)'
;MSCSEPPLPPSFPSLVVMAGAPLPPSAMSSRSSGASTSYRQAALQKYLIKKKNRSFHKKVRYESRKRLAEARPRVRGQFVKQEVLAAQQA
;
A
#
# COMPACT_ATOMS: atom_id res chain seq x y z
N MET A 1 6.62 -21.14 -37.53
CA MET A 1 6.13 -20.10 -36.59
C MET A 1 7.35 -19.54 -35.87
N SER A 2 8.02 -18.61 -36.52
CA SER A 2 9.20 -17.92 -36.04
C SER A 2 8.79 -16.93 -34.95
N CYS A 3 9.14 -17.23 -33.70
CA CYS A 3 8.95 -16.30 -32.60
C CYS A 3 9.97 -15.17 -32.77
N SER A 4 9.50 -13.97 -33.11
CA SER A 4 10.30 -12.75 -33.09
C SER A 4 10.62 -12.38 -31.65
N GLU A 5 11.92 -12.32 -31.36
CA GLU A 5 12.48 -11.92 -30.07
C GLU A 5 12.08 -10.47 -29.72
N PRO A 6 11.54 -10.20 -28.52
CA PRO A 6 11.17 -8.85 -28.13
C PRO A 6 12.43 -7.98 -27.95
N PRO A 7 12.41 -6.69 -28.36
CA PRO A 7 13.56 -5.82 -28.24
C PRO A 7 13.96 -5.61 -26.78
N LEU A 8 15.27 -5.71 -26.53
CA LEU A 8 15.88 -5.53 -25.21
C LEU A 8 15.52 -4.14 -24.62
N PRO A 9 15.33 -4.03 -23.29
CA PRO A 9 15.04 -2.76 -22.64
C PRO A 9 16.22 -1.78 -22.81
N PRO A 10 15.97 -0.46 -22.89
CA PRO A 10 17.04 0.53 -22.94
C PRO A 10 17.94 0.39 -21.70
N SER A 11 19.24 0.48 -21.93
CA SER A 11 20.24 0.51 -20.87
C SER A 11 19.92 1.66 -19.91
N PHE A 12 19.44 1.32 -18.73
CA PHE A 12 19.32 2.30 -17.66
C PHE A 12 20.72 2.88 -17.43
N PRO A 13 20.88 4.21 -17.39
CA PRO A 13 22.16 4.81 -17.05
C PRO A 13 22.62 4.17 -15.74
N SER A 14 23.85 3.66 -15.76
CA SER A 14 24.52 3.03 -14.63
C SER A 14 24.14 3.76 -13.35
N LEU A 15 23.49 3.03 -12.45
CA LEU A 15 23.08 3.51 -11.15
C LEU A 15 24.34 4.02 -10.44
N VAL A 16 24.60 5.33 -10.51
CA VAL A 16 25.54 5.95 -9.59
C VAL A 16 24.88 5.80 -8.23
N VAL A 17 25.37 4.84 -7.46
CA VAL A 17 25.15 4.74 -6.03
C VAL A 17 25.72 6.04 -5.45
N MET A 18 24.86 7.02 -5.22
CA MET A 18 25.16 8.16 -4.36
C MET A 18 25.34 7.61 -2.96
N ALA A 19 26.58 7.26 -2.63
CA ALA A 19 27.01 6.97 -1.28
C ALA A 19 26.73 8.21 -0.41
N GLY A 20 26.04 8.00 0.71
CA GLY A 20 26.08 8.93 1.83
C GLY A 20 24.98 9.97 1.90
N ALA A 21 23.71 9.56 1.90
CA ALA A 21 22.78 10.27 2.76
C ALA A 21 23.16 9.94 4.21
N PRO A 22 23.45 10.92 5.09
CA PRO A 22 23.71 10.62 6.48
C PRO A 22 22.47 9.94 7.05
N LEU A 23 22.66 8.69 7.48
CA LEU A 23 21.72 8.00 8.36
C LEU A 23 21.37 8.99 9.48
N PRO A 24 20.09 9.28 9.73
CA PRO A 24 19.73 10.12 10.86
C PRO A 24 20.39 9.49 12.09
N PRO A 25 21.18 10.26 12.88
CA PRO A 25 21.75 9.72 14.10
C PRO A 25 20.59 9.12 14.88
N SER A 26 20.74 7.84 15.21
CA SER A 26 19.84 7.07 16.06
C SER A 26 19.16 8.02 17.02
N ALA A 27 17.85 8.19 16.85
CA ALA A 27 17.04 8.95 17.77
C ALA A 27 17.06 8.20 19.12
N MET A 28 18.15 8.37 19.86
CA MET A 28 18.15 8.27 21.30
C MET A 28 17.14 9.33 21.70
N SER A 29 15.91 8.87 21.92
CA SER A 29 14.82 9.67 22.43
C SER A 29 15.21 10.04 23.86
N SER A 30 16.08 11.04 23.99
CA SER A 30 16.21 11.80 25.22
C SER A 30 14.86 12.45 25.40
N ARG A 31 14.09 11.92 26.36
CA ARG A 31 12.82 12.50 26.79
C ARG A 31 13.15 13.88 27.36
N SER A 32 13.15 14.90 26.50
CA SER A 32 13.29 16.28 26.90
C SER A 32 11.98 16.69 27.57
N SER A 33 12.03 16.73 28.90
CA SER A 33 10.91 17.06 29.79
C SER A 33 10.47 18.53 29.74
N GLY A 34 10.96 19.33 28.79
CA GLY A 34 10.64 20.77 28.67
C GLY A 34 10.14 21.25 27.30
N ALA A 35 10.59 20.66 26.18
CA ALA A 35 10.04 20.95 24.83
C ALA A 35 8.70 20.23 24.56
N SER A 36 8.18 19.53 25.58
CA SER A 36 7.16 18.51 25.47
C SER A 36 5.73 19.07 25.44
N THR A 37 5.46 20.22 26.05
CA THR A 37 4.07 20.71 26.24
C THR A 37 3.45 21.27 24.96
N SER A 38 4.14 22.14 24.22
CA SER A 38 3.61 22.73 22.98
C SER A 38 3.48 21.69 21.86
N TYR A 39 4.50 20.82 21.72
CA TYR A 39 4.44 19.68 20.82
C TYR A 39 3.30 18.72 21.17
N ARG A 40 3.12 18.41 22.47
CA ARG A 40 2.00 17.59 22.95
C ARG A 40 0.65 18.23 22.68
N GLN A 41 0.50 19.53 22.93
CA GLN A 41 -0.73 20.27 22.61
C GLN A 41 -1.05 20.18 21.11
N ALA A 42 -0.07 20.40 20.23
CA ALA A 42 -0.24 20.26 18.79
C ALA A 42 -0.60 18.82 18.37
N ALA A 43 0.04 17.81 18.97
CA ALA A 43 -0.28 16.41 18.72
C ALA A 43 -1.69 16.02 19.20
N LEU A 44 -2.11 16.52 20.37
CA LEU A 44 -3.46 16.31 20.91
C LEU A 44 -4.53 16.96 20.02
N GLN A 45 -4.30 18.19 19.56
CA GLN A 45 -5.21 18.85 18.61
C GLN A 45 -5.34 18.05 17.31
N LYS A 46 -4.22 17.61 16.72
CA LYS A 46 -4.24 16.72 15.54
C LYS A 46 -5.01 15.42 15.81
N TYR A 47 -4.83 14.81 16.98
CA TYR A 47 -5.55 13.60 17.38
C TYR A 47 -7.05 13.84 17.47
N LEU A 48 -7.50 14.90 18.14
CA LEU A 48 -8.92 15.23 18.32
C LEU A 48 -9.60 15.49 16.97
N ILE A 49 -8.95 16.27 16.10
CA ILE A 49 -9.42 16.52 14.73
C ILE A 49 -9.53 15.20 13.96
N LYS A 50 -8.48 14.36 13.98
CA LYS A 50 -8.51 13.04 13.33
C LYS A 50 -9.57 12.13 13.91
N LYS A 51 -9.84 12.18 15.22
CA LYS A 51 -10.87 11.39 15.91
C LYS A 51 -12.28 11.81 15.47
N LYS A 52 -12.55 13.12 15.39
CA LYS A 52 -13.82 13.67 14.88
C LYS A 52 -14.03 13.32 13.42
N ASN A 53 -12.97 13.35 12.61
CA ASN A 53 -13.02 13.10 11.17
C ASN A 53 -12.80 11.63 10.77
N ARG A 54 -12.97 10.67 11.71
CA ARG A 54 -12.91 9.25 11.35
C ARG A 54 -14.11 8.90 10.47
N SER A 55 -13.84 8.35 9.29
CA SER A 55 -14.90 7.75 8.46
C SER A 55 -15.09 6.29 8.88
N PHE A 56 -16.29 5.96 9.34
CA PHE A 56 -16.69 4.58 9.68
C PHE A 56 -17.43 3.88 8.54
N HIS A 57 -17.90 4.66 7.56
CA HIS A 57 -18.52 4.13 6.35
C HIS A 57 -17.52 3.31 5.55
N LYS A 58 -18.00 2.20 4.97
CA LYS A 58 -17.18 1.36 4.08
C LYS A 58 -16.81 2.16 2.83
N LYS A 59 -15.56 2.61 2.77
CA LYS A 59 -15.02 3.32 1.60
C LYS A 59 -14.21 2.36 0.73
N VAL A 60 -14.66 2.17 -0.51
CA VAL A 60 -13.85 1.53 -1.54
C VAL A 60 -12.79 2.54 -2.00
N ARG A 61 -11.51 2.17 -1.89
CA ARG A 61 -10.39 3.05 -2.29
C ARG A 61 -9.87 2.78 -3.69
N TYR A 62 -10.04 1.56 -4.18
CA TYR A 62 -9.50 1.10 -5.44
C TYR A 62 -10.59 0.44 -6.28
N GLU A 63 -11.23 1.23 -7.14
CA GLU A 63 -12.34 0.76 -7.99
C GLU A 63 -11.91 -0.32 -8.97
N SER A 64 -10.67 -0.29 -9.47
CA SER A 64 -10.13 -1.36 -10.33
C SER A 64 -10.15 -2.72 -9.61
N ARG A 65 -9.71 -2.78 -8.34
CA ARG A 65 -9.71 -4.03 -7.56
C ARG A 65 -11.11 -4.51 -7.24
N LYS A 66 -12.05 -3.59 -6.99
CA LYS A 66 -13.47 -3.92 -6.79
C LYS A 66 -14.06 -4.59 -8.03
N ARG A 67 -13.86 -3.98 -9.21
CA ARG A 67 -14.33 -4.54 -10.49
C ARG A 67 -13.79 -5.95 -10.75
N LEU A 68 -12.50 -6.18 -10.51
CA LEU A 68 -11.90 -7.51 -10.67
C LEU A 68 -12.46 -8.55 -9.67
N ALA A 69 -12.74 -8.14 -8.44
CA ALA A 69 -13.31 -9.01 -7.41
C ALA A 69 -14.80 -9.36 -7.67
N GLU A 70 -15.52 -8.48 -8.36
CA GLU A 70 -16.90 -8.68 -8.80
C GLU A 70 -16.98 -9.61 -10.02
N ALA A 71 -16.06 -9.46 -10.98
CA ALA A 71 -15.99 -10.31 -12.16
C ALA A 71 -15.48 -11.73 -11.86
N ARG A 72 -14.76 -11.92 -10.73
CA ARG A 72 -14.21 -13.22 -10.37
C ARG A 72 -15.30 -14.20 -9.90
N PRO A 73 -15.28 -15.44 -10.40
CA PRO A 73 -16.26 -16.45 -10.04
C PRO A 73 -16.11 -16.94 -8.59
N ARG A 74 -17.24 -17.22 -7.93
CA ARG A 74 -17.30 -17.60 -6.52
C ARG A 74 -18.17 -18.82 -6.28
N VAL A 75 -17.75 -19.67 -5.35
CA VAL A 75 -18.54 -20.81 -4.83
C VAL A 75 -18.54 -20.68 -3.31
N ARG A 76 -19.72 -20.64 -2.69
CA ARG A 76 -19.88 -20.42 -1.23
C ARG A 76 -19.10 -19.19 -0.69
N GLY A 77 -19.03 -18.12 -1.50
CA GLY A 77 -18.32 -16.88 -1.17
C GLY A 77 -16.81 -16.88 -1.41
N GLN A 78 -16.21 -18.03 -1.73
CA GLN A 78 -14.77 -18.17 -2.00
C GLN A 78 -14.48 -18.02 -3.48
N PHE A 79 -13.33 -17.43 -3.83
CA PHE A 79 -12.86 -17.44 -5.22
C PHE A 79 -12.38 -18.83 -5.62
N VAL A 80 -12.78 -19.26 -6.80
CA VAL A 80 -12.42 -20.57 -7.35
C VAL A 80 -11.68 -20.42 -8.67
N LYS A 81 -10.83 -21.41 -8.99
CA LYS A 81 -10.16 -21.49 -10.28
C LYS A 81 -11.17 -21.90 -11.35
N GLN A 82 -10.91 -21.51 -12.59
CA GLN A 82 -11.79 -21.82 -13.73
C GLN A 82 -11.98 -23.33 -13.94
N GLU A 83 -10.93 -24.12 -13.71
CA GLU A 83 -10.98 -25.59 -13.77
C GLU A 83 -12.00 -26.18 -12.79
N VAL A 84 -12.05 -25.65 -11.57
CA VAL A 84 -12.94 -26.14 -10.50
C VAL A 84 -14.39 -25.66 -10.72
N LEU A 85 -14.59 -24.52 -11.37
CA LEU A 85 -15.94 -24.06 -11.75
C LEU A 85 -16.57 -24.93 -12.82
N ALA A 86 -15.80 -25.25 -13.87
CA ALA A 86 -16.29 -26.09 -14.95
C ALA A 86 -16.72 -27.47 -14.42
N ALA A 87 -15.97 -28.02 -13.46
CA ALA A 87 -16.30 -29.28 -12.80
C ALA A 87 -17.54 -29.24 -11.89
N GLN A 88 -17.99 -28.06 -11.45
CA GLN A 88 -19.19 -27.89 -10.61
C GLN A 88 -20.45 -27.53 -11.43
N GLN A 89 -20.30 -27.36 -12.74
CA GLN A 89 -21.37 -27.01 -13.68
C GLN A 89 -21.87 -28.22 -14.49
N ALA A 90 -21.40 -29.43 -14.16
CA ALA A 90 -21.93 -30.71 -14.60
C ALA A 90 -22.68 -31.38 -13.43
#